data_AF-A0A9X2XL31-F1
#
_entry.id   AF-A0A9X2XL31-F1
#
_cell.length_a   1.000
_cell.length_b   1.000
_cell.length_c   1.000
_cell.angle_alpha   90.00
_cell.angle_beta   90.00
_cell.angle_gamma   90.00
#
_symmetry.space_group_name_H-M   'P 1'
#
loop_
_entity.id
_entity.type
_entity.pdbx_description
1 polymer ?
#
loop_
_entity_poly.entity_id
_entity_poly.type
_entity_poly.pdbx_seq_one_letter_code
_entity_poly.pdbx_strand_id
1 'polypeptide(L)'
;MENLTKLRIGLTIGAIVGFLPITLLFTAGLIGIFIPAMFIPPTTPFVVAGSIGICIISIFGIGSAWKIYSLAMAASPNLRNSRLLAFSAVVTMSWGLIVAYYTREIPQATCIFLMPGIVSSIMLAITQKRVRA
;
A
#
# COMPACT_ATOMS: atom_id res chain seq x y z
N MET A 1 -14.16 0.15 -27.63
CA MET A 1 -13.09 0.47 -26.65
C MET A 1 -12.05 -0.63 -26.71
N GLU A 2 -10.78 -0.30 -26.97
CA GLU A 2 -9.68 -1.25 -26.90
C GLU A 2 -9.67 -1.97 -25.54
N ASN A 3 -9.37 -3.28 -25.54
CA ASN A 3 -9.28 -4.09 -24.32
C ASN A 3 -8.32 -3.49 -23.28
N LEU A 4 -7.29 -2.78 -23.73
CA LEU A 4 -6.31 -2.13 -22.88
C LEU A 4 -6.90 -0.93 -22.11
N THR A 5 -7.79 -0.17 -22.72
CA THR A 5 -8.47 0.97 -22.07
C THR A 5 -9.40 0.50 -20.97
N LYS A 6 -10.16 -0.58 -21.21
CA LYS A 6 -11.02 -1.19 -20.17
C LYS A 6 -10.20 -1.69 -18.97
N LEU A 7 -9.06 -2.33 -19.25
CA LEU A 7 -8.15 -2.80 -18.19
C LEU A 7 -7.62 -1.62 -17.35
N ARG A 8 -7.18 -0.54 -17.99
CA ARG A 8 -6.69 0.65 -17.28
C ARG A 8 -7.76 1.26 -16.39
N ILE A 9 -8.99 1.42 -16.88
CA ILE A 9 -10.10 1.94 -16.06
C ILE A 9 -10.31 1.07 -14.82
N GLY A 10 -10.37 -0.27 -14.97
CA GLY A 10 -10.54 -1.18 -13.85
C GLY A 10 -9.40 -1.11 -12.84
N LEU A 11 -8.15 -1.02 -13.30
CA LEU A 11 -6.99 -0.85 -12.44
C LEU A 11 -7.01 0.50 -11.70
N THR A 12 -7.44 1.58 -12.34
CA THR A 12 -7.57 2.90 -11.68
C THR A 12 -8.64 2.88 -10.60
N ILE A 13 -9.81 2.29 -10.86
CA ILE A 13 -10.85 2.10 -9.84
C ILE A 13 -10.29 1.26 -8.68
N GLY A 14 -9.58 0.17 -8.99
CA GLY A 14 -8.90 -0.66 -8.00
C GLY A 14 -7.91 0.12 -7.15
N ALA A 15 -7.11 1.02 -7.72
CA ALA A 15 -6.16 1.86 -6.99
C ALA A 15 -6.87 2.91 -6.12
N ILE A 16 -7.94 3.51 -6.62
CA ILE A 16 -8.73 4.50 -5.87
C ILE A 16 -9.40 3.83 -4.66
N VAL A 17 -9.98 2.66 -4.80
CA VAL A 17 -10.62 1.96 -3.67
C VAL A 17 -9.58 1.30 -2.77
N GLY A 18 -8.50 0.78 -3.36
CA GLY A 18 -7.52 -0.07 -2.70
C GLY A 18 -6.38 0.66 -1.98
N PHE A 19 -5.93 1.80 -2.53
CA PHE A 19 -4.74 2.51 -2.04
C PHE A 19 -5.04 3.90 -1.51
N LEU A 20 -5.99 4.62 -2.12
CA LEU A 20 -6.27 6.00 -1.74
C LEU A 20 -6.71 6.15 -0.27
N PRO A 21 -7.64 5.32 0.28
CA PRO A 21 -8.11 5.48 1.65
C PRO A 21 -6.98 5.32 2.66
N ILE A 22 -6.12 4.30 2.48
CA ILE A 22 -4.98 4.09 3.37
C ILE A 22 -3.95 5.21 3.24
N THR A 23 -3.75 5.74 2.03
CA THR A 23 -2.79 6.82 1.77
C THR A 23 -3.24 8.10 2.46
N LEU A 24 -4.54 8.43 2.37
CA LEU A 24 -5.14 9.57 3.06
C LEU A 24 -5.10 9.39 4.58
N LEU A 25 -5.49 8.21 5.09
CA LEU A 25 -5.47 7.92 6.52
C LEU A 25 -4.04 8.02 7.10
N PHE A 26 -3.06 7.46 6.39
CA PHE A 26 -1.66 7.55 6.78
C PHE A 26 -1.15 8.99 6.77
N THR A 27 -1.47 9.76 5.73
CA THR A 27 -1.08 11.17 5.62
C THR A 27 -1.71 12.00 6.75
N ALA A 28 -2.99 11.79 7.03
CA ALA A 28 -3.71 12.46 8.12
C ALA A 28 -3.12 12.09 9.49
N GLY A 29 -2.81 10.82 9.73
CA GLY A 29 -2.17 10.37 10.97
C GLY A 29 -0.76 10.95 11.14
N LEU A 30 0.02 11.02 10.06
CA LEU A 30 1.37 11.59 10.09
C LEU A 30 1.34 13.08 10.43
N ILE A 31 0.45 13.85 9.81
CA ILE A 31 0.33 15.30 10.04
C ILE A 31 -0.34 15.61 11.38
N GLY A 32 -1.44 14.93 11.71
CA GLY A 32 -2.28 15.25 12.87
C GLY A 32 -1.79 14.66 14.19
N ILE A 33 -1.00 13.58 14.15
CA ILE A 33 -0.57 12.87 15.36
C ILE A 33 0.95 12.82 15.44
N PHE A 34 1.61 12.31 14.40
CA PHE A 34 3.04 12.01 14.46
C PHE A 34 3.92 13.24 14.55
N ILE A 35 3.69 14.24 13.69
CA ILE A 35 4.46 15.50 13.70
C ILE A 35 4.30 16.23 15.03
N PRO A 36 3.08 16.49 15.55
CA PRO A 36 2.90 17.13 16.85
C PRO A 36 3.55 16.38 18.01
N ALA A 37 3.47 15.04 18.01
CA ALA A 37 4.04 14.21 19.08
C ALA A 37 5.56 14.35 19.22
N MET A 38 6.28 14.75 18.16
CA MET A 38 7.73 15.01 18.23
C MET A 38 8.07 16.28 19.03
N PHE A 39 7.11 17.17 19.27
CA PHE A 39 7.31 18.42 19.99
C PHE A 39 6.85 18.38 21.46
N ILE A 40 6.34 17.23 21.94
CA ILE A 40 5.82 17.07 23.31
C ILE A 40 6.79 16.20 24.16
N PRO A 41 7.40 16.73 25.23
CA PRO A 41 8.26 15.95 26.14
C PRO A 41 7.48 15.29 27.31
N PRO A 42 7.89 14.11 27.84
CA PRO A 42 8.85 13.14 27.33
C PRO A 42 8.15 11.86 26.82
N THR A 43 8.28 11.58 25.53
CA THR A 43 8.00 10.25 24.96
C THR A 43 9.21 9.35 25.17
N THR A 44 9.00 8.10 25.58
CA THR A 44 10.13 7.17 25.80
C THR A 44 10.83 6.85 24.47
N PRO A 45 12.17 6.69 24.45
CA PRO A 45 12.90 6.37 23.21
C PRO A 45 12.36 5.14 22.47
N PHE A 46 11.81 4.18 23.21
CA PHE A 46 11.19 2.98 22.66
C PHE A 46 9.92 3.29 21.85
N VAL A 47 9.07 4.19 22.35
CA VAL A 47 7.85 4.63 21.64
C VAL A 47 8.23 5.38 20.37
N VAL A 48 9.24 6.24 20.42
CA VAL A 48 9.74 6.96 19.24
C VAL A 48 10.28 5.99 18.19
N ALA A 49 11.13 5.05 18.59
CA ALA A 49 11.70 4.05 17.69
C ALA A 49 10.62 3.16 17.05
N GLY A 50 9.66 2.67 17.84
CA GLY A 50 8.54 1.87 17.34
C GLY A 50 7.66 2.64 16.35
N SER A 51 7.39 3.91 16.65
CA SER A 51 6.60 4.80 15.78
C SER A 51 7.31 5.04 14.43
N ILE A 52 8.63 5.28 14.45
CA ILE A 52 9.44 5.39 13.22
C ILE A 52 9.39 4.08 12.42
N GLY A 53 9.53 2.92 13.08
CA GLY A 53 9.45 1.62 12.42
C GLY A 53 8.11 1.39 11.71
N ILE A 54 6.99 1.72 12.37
CA ILE A 54 5.64 1.65 11.79
C ILE A 54 5.53 2.56 10.57
N CYS A 55 6.05 3.79 10.64
CA CYS A 55 6.06 4.71 9.51
C CYS A 55 6.87 4.18 8.33
N ILE A 56 8.07 3.64 8.58
CA ILE A 56 8.92 3.09 7.51
C ILE A 56 8.22 1.94 6.78
N ILE A 57 7.66 0.98 7.51
CA ILE A 57 6.96 -0.17 6.90
C ILE A 57 5.73 0.30 6.12
N SER A 58 4.98 1.27 6.66
CA SER A 58 3.77 1.80 6.02
C SER A 58 4.09 2.59 4.75
N ILE A 59 5.12 3.45 4.77
CA ILE A 59 5.60 4.19 3.60
C ILE A 59 6.10 3.23 2.54
N PHE A 60 6.87 2.21 2.94
CA PHE A 60 7.34 1.18 2.02
C PHE A 60 6.18 0.45 1.35
N GLY A 61 5.18 0.02 2.13
CA GLY A 61 4.00 -0.67 1.61
C GLY A 61 3.20 0.20 0.63
N ILE A 62 2.81 1.41 1.06
CA ILE A 62 2.05 2.36 0.23
C ILE A 62 2.83 2.74 -1.03
N GLY A 63 4.11 3.11 -0.88
CA GLY A 63 4.97 3.49 -2.01
C GLY A 63 5.15 2.35 -3.02
N SER A 64 5.31 1.12 -2.52
CA SER A 64 5.42 -0.05 -3.39
C SER A 64 4.11 -0.37 -4.13
N ALA A 65 2.97 -0.22 -3.47
CA ALA A 65 1.65 -0.44 -4.07
C ALA A 65 1.38 0.56 -5.22
N TRP A 66 1.66 1.85 -4.99
CA TRP A 66 1.56 2.89 -6.03
C TRP A 66 2.54 2.67 -7.18
N LYS A 67 3.75 2.18 -6.89
CA LYS A 67 4.73 1.80 -7.92
C LYS A 67 4.25 0.62 -8.77
N ILE A 68 3.64 -0.40 -8.16
CA ILE A 68 3.03 -1.52 -8.88
C ILE A 68 1.90 -1.02 -9.78
N TYR A 69 1.05 -0.12 -9.28
CA TYR A 69 0.01 0.52 -10.08
C TYR A 69 0.57 1.27 -11.30
N SER A 70 1.60 2.10 -11.13
CA SER A 70 2.20 2.82 -12.25
C SER A 70 2.77 1.88 -13.32
N LEU A 71 3.35 0.75 -12.89
CA LEU A 71 3.84 -0.29 -13.80
C LEU A 71 2.69 -1.01 -14.51
N ALA A 72 1.58 -1.27 -13.82
CA ALA A 72 0.39 -1.87 -14.40
C ALA A 72 -0.29 -0.97 -15.46
N MET A 73 -0.18 0.35 -15.31
CA MET A 73 -0.69 1.34 -16.27
C MET A 73 0.13 1.45 -17.56
N ALA A 74 1.43 1.13 -17.50
CA ALA A 74 2.36 1.30 -18.60
C ALA A 74 1.87 0.59 -19.88
N ALA A 75 2.13 1.22 -21.03
CA ALA A 75 1.80 0.65 -22.34
C ALA A 75 2.60 -0.65 -22.57
N SER A 76 3.91 -0.60 -22.29
CA SER A 76 4.80 -1.76 -22.25
C SER A 76 5.36 -1.90 -20.83
N PRO A 77 4.81 -2.79 -19.99
CA PRO A 77 5.32 -3.00 -18.64
C PRO A 77 6.73 -3.62 -18.70
N ASN A 78 7.69 -3.07 -17.95
CA ASN A 78 9.01 -3.67 -17.78
C ASN A 78 9.29 -3.94 -16.30
N LEU A 79 9.34 -5.22 -15.93
CA LEU A 79 9.54 -5.67 -14.55
C LEU A 79 11.01 -6.02 -14.28
N ARG A 80 11.90 -5.02 -14.34
CA ARG A 80 13.34 -5.20 -14.09
C ARG A 80 13.63 -5.89 -12.73
N ASN A 81 12.87 -5.56 -11.69
CA ASN A 81 13.06 -6.10 -10.33
C ASN A 81 11.81 -6.84 -9.82
N SER A 82 11.31 -7.82 -10.59
CA SER A 82 10.08 -8.57 -10.26
C SER A 82 10.08 -9.19 -8.85
N ARG A 83 11.21 -9.75 -8.40
CA ARG A 83 11.34 -10.35 -7.05
C ARG A 83 11.15 -9.32 -5.94
N LEU A 84 11.69 -8.12 -6.11
CA LEU A 84 11.56 -7.04 -5.13
C LEU A 84 10.11 -6.54 -5.04
N LEU A 85 9.40 -6.48 -6.17
CA LEU A 85 7.98 -6.09 -6.21
C LEU A 85 7.08 -7.17 -5.58
N ALA A 86 7.39 -8.45 -5.81
CA ALA A 86 6.70 -9.54 -5.14
C ALA A 86 6.95 -9.51 -3.62
N PHE A 87 8.19 -9.31 -3.21
CA PHE A 87 8.54 -9.14 -1.80
C PHE A 87 7.80 -7.97 -1.17
N SER A 88 7.75 -6.82 -1.83
CA SER A 88 7.02 -5.66 -1.29
C SER A 88 5.51 -5.90 -1.19
N ALA A 89 4.91 -6.63 -2.14
CA ALA A 89 3.50 -7.04 -2.05
C ALA A 89 3.26 -7.97 -0.84
N VAL A 90 4.15 -8.94 -0.59
CA VAL A 90 4.07 -9.84 0.57
C VAL A 90 4.22 -9.08 1.89
N VAL A 91 5.19 -8.16 1.98
CA VAL A 91 5.37 -7.30 3.16
C VAL A 91 4.13 -6.44 3.39
N THR A 92 3.58 -5.83 2.34
CA THR A 92 2.36 -5.00 2.43
C THR A 92 1.17 -5.82 2.91
N MET A 93 0.99 -7.04 2.37
CA MET A 93 -0.08 -7.94 2.79
C MET A 93 0.08 -8.39 4.25
N SER A 94 1.29 -8.78 4.64
CA SER A 94 1.59 -9.23 6.00
C SER A 94 1.37 -8.10 7.01
N TRP A 95 1.83 -6.89 6.68
CA TRP A 95 1.62 -5.70 7.50
C TRP A 95 0.13 -5.34 7.60
N GLY A 96 -0.58 -5.34 6.47
CA GLY A 96 -2.03 -5.13 6.44
C GLY A 96 -2.79 -6.13 7.31
N LEU A 97 -2.40 -7.41 7.28
CA LEU A 97 -2.96 -8.47 8.13
C LEU A 97 -2.71 -8.24 9.62
N ILE A 98 -1.49 -7.84 10.00
CA ILE A 98 -1.16 -7.52 11.39
C ILE A 98 -2.07 -6.39 11.88
N VAL A 99 -2.18 -5.29 11.12
CA VAL A 99 -3.02 -4.14 11.52
C VAL A 99 -4.50 -4.49 11.50
N ALA A 100 -4.96 -5.28 10.52
CA ALA A 100 -6.32 -5.79 10.43
C ALA A 100 -6.70 -6.64 11.65
N TYR A 101 -5.79 -7.46 12.16
CA TYR A 101 -6.01 -8.23 13.38
C TYR A 101 -6.25 -7.32 14.60
N TYR A 102 -5.46 -6.25 14.75
CA TYR A 102 -5.65 -5.28 15.83
C TYR A 102 -6.90 -4.41 15.67
N THR A 103 -7.42 -4.27 14.45
CA THR A 103 -8.59 -3.45 14.12
C THR A 103 -9.84 -4.28 13.83
N ARG A 104 -9.85 -5.57 14.17
CA ARG A 104 -10.91 -6.54 13.84
C ARG A 104 -12.31 -6.15 14.32
N GLU A 105 -12.39 -5.41 15.42
CA GLU A 105 -13.65 -4.92 16.01
C GLU A 105 -14.27 -3.78 15.18
N ILE A 106 -13.51 -3.22 14.22
CA ILE A 106 -13.94 -2.15 13.32
C ILE A 106 -13.82 -2.69 11.88
N PRO A 107 -14.89 -3.28 11.32
CA PRO A 107 -14.85 -3.94 10.01
C PRO A 107 -14.37 -3.02 8.89
N GLN A 108 -14.75 -1.74 8.95
CA GLN A 108 -14.34 -0.73 7.96
C GLN A 108 -12.83 -0.52 7.97
N ALA A 109 -12.22 -0.38 9.15
CA ALA A 109 -10.78 -0.22 9.30
C ALA A 109 -10.05 -1.48 8.83
N THR A 110 -10.52 -2.66 9.25
CA THR A 110 -10.00 -3.97 8.82
C THR A 110 -9.91 -4.07 7.29
N CYS A 111 -10.99 -3.71 6.59
CA CYS A 111 -11.04 -3.70 5.12
C CYS A 111 -10.05 -2.71 4.50
N ILE A 112 -9.96 -1.48 5.05
CA ILE A 112 -9.05 -0.44 4.57
C ILE A 112 -7.58 -0.87 4.68
N PHE A 113 -7.19 -1.57 5.74
CA PHE A 113 -5.81 -2.01 5.93
C PHE A 113 -5.44 -3.26 5.10
N LEU A 114 -6.40 -4.11 4.74
CA LEU A 114 -6.16 -5.29 3.89
C LEU A 114 -6.12 -4.97 2.39
N MET A 115 -6.95 -4.01 1.96
CA MET A 115 -7.10 -3.59 0.57
C MET A 115 -5.78 -3.34 -0.18
N PRO A 116 -4.78 -2.63 0.38
CA PRO A 116 -3.54 -2.34 -0.31
C PRO A 116 -2.73 -3.60 -0.67
N GLY A 117 -2.69 -4.59 0.22
CA GLY A 117 -2.00 -5.85 -0.03
C GLY A 117 -2.68 -6.67 -1.12
N ILE A 118 -4.01 -6.78 -1.07
CA ILE A 118 -4.81 -7.52 -2.05
C ILE A 118 -4.70 -6.88 -3.43
N VAL A 119 -4.99 -5.58 -3.52
CA VAL A 119 -5.02 -4.86 -4.80
C VAL A 119 -3.64 -4.81 -5.44
N SER A 120 -2.57 -4.53 -4.67
CA SER A 120 -1.21 -4.52 -5.22
C SER A 120 -0.78 -5.90 -5.73
N SER A 121 -1.16 -6.98 -5.04
CA SER A 121 -0.88 -8.35 -5.47
C SER A 121 -1.59 -8.70 -6.78
N ILE A 122 -2.88 -8.34 -6.91
CA ILE A 122 -3.65 -8.54 -8.14
C ILE A 122 -3.04 -7.76 -9.29
N MET A 123 -2.71 -6.48 -9.07
CA MET A 123 -2.09 -5.63 -10.08
C MET A 123 -0.72 -6.17 -10.51
N LEU A 124 0.08 -6.68 -9.57
CA LEU A 124 1.36 -7.31 -9.88
C LEU A 124 1.18 -8.57 -10.74
N ALA A 125 0.21 -9.43 -10.40
CA ALA A 125 -0.09 -10.64 -11.18
C ALA A 125 -0.53 -10.31 -12.62
N ILE A 126 -1.41 -9.31 -12.78
CA ILE A 126 -1.85 -8.82 -14.10
C ILE A 126 -0.65 -8.26 -14.88
N THR A 127 0.20 -7.47 -14.22
CA THR A 127 1.40 -6.89 -14.85
C THR A 127 2.37 -7.99 -15.31
N GLN A 128 2.61 -9.00 -14.48
CA GLN A 128 3.44 -10.16 -14.84
C GLN A 128 2.86 -10.94 -16.02
N LYS A 129 1.53 -11.12 -16.07
CA LYS A 129 0.86 -11.77 -17.21
C LYS A 129 1.05 -10.99 -18.51
N ARG A 130 0.96 -9.65 -18.46
CA ARG A 130 1.17 -8.77 -19.62
C ARG A 130 2.61 -8.73 -20.12
N VAL A 131 3.59 -8.95 -19.25
CA VAL A 131 5.01 -9.04 -19.66
C VAL A 131 5.33 -10.36 -20.37
N ARG A 132 4.58 -11.42 -20.08
CA ARG A 132 4.79 -12.75 -20.66
C ARG A 132 4.00 -13.01 -21.95
N ALA A 133 3.00 -12.19 -22.23
CA ALA A 133 2.16 -12.26 -23.43
C ALA A 133 2.79 -11.46 -24.57
#